data_AF-A0A2P7V3H7-F1
#
_entry.id   AF-A0A2P7V3H7-F1
#
_cell.length_a   1.000
_cell.length_b   1.000
_cell.length_c   1.000
_cell.angle_alpha   90.00
_cell.angle_beta   90.00
_cell.angle_gamma   90.00
#
_symmetry.space_group_name_H-M   'P 1'
#
loop_
_entity.id
_entity.type
_entity.pdbx_description
1 polymer ?
#
loop_
_entity_poly.entity_id
_entity_poly.type
_entity_poly.pdbx_seq_one_letter_code
_entity_poly.pdbx_strand_id
1 'polypeptide(L)'
;MNRFINNIIQDKSIQRRIFILETLSNGQEFVSTTYIAKHLHCTIRTISKDIAQLKKELPQNWEIIGVTTKGYMLIKPVTDSTFPIINSYLTQSIIYEIMISIFNNKYHTLEKWSQLLYVNKQTLKNNLKMYAHILKESNIDFTFKNLDLIGDEINIRHYYCVFFYSIQKFTANSLLPIELRKKLLSIFHSYQISMDFEALCSIIFVSMNRLFNKHLIDKTICNVPI
;
A
#
# COMPACT_ATOMS: atom_id res chain seq x y z
N MET A 1 11.10 4.18 -1.29
CA MET A 1 9.91 3.37 -0.96
C MET A 1 8.98 4.14 -0.02
N ASN A 2 7.67 4.14 -0.29
CA ASN A 2 6.67 4.80 0.57
C ASN A 2 6.59 4.07 1.92
N ARG A 3 6.93 4.75 3.03
CA ARG A 3 6.92 4.20 4.40
C ARG A 3 5.57 3.56 4.75
N PHE A 4 4.48 4.09 4.20
CA PHE A 4 3.12 3.57 4.42
C PHE A 4 2.92 2.17 3.83
N ILE A 5 3.47 1.89 2.64
CA ILE A 5 3.36 0.58 1.99
C ILE A 5 4.07 -0.50 2.79
N ASN A 6 5.21 -0.19 3.40
CA ASN A 6 5.92 -1.11 4.28
C ASN A 6 5.11 -1.44 5.53
N ASN A 7 4.34 -0.48 6.04
CA ASN A 7 3.49 -0.70 7.21
C ASN A 7 2.35 -1.66 6.88
N ILE A 8 1.80 -1.60 5.67
CA ILE A 8 0.78 -2.54 5.19
C ILE A 8 1.39 -3.92 4.95
N ILE A 9 2.56 -4.02 4.32
CA ILE A 9 3.22 -5.29 4.02
C ILE A 9 4.16 -5.66 5.17
N GLN A 10 3.67 -6.42 6.15
CA GLN A 10 4.46 -6.75 7.34
C GLN A 10 5.55 -7.81 7.11
N ASP A 11 5.49 -8.56 6.01
CA ASP A 11 6.51 -9.55 5.67
C ASP A 11 7.80 -8.87 5.24
N LYS A 12 8.83 -8.94 6.10
CA LYS A 12 10.16 -8.37 5.85
C LYS A 12 10.81 -8.91 4.57
N SER A 13 10.55 -10.16 4.19
CA SER A 13 11.02 -10.74 2.94
C SER A 13 10.39 -10.05 1.73
N ILE A 14 9.08 -9.81 1.78
CA ILE A 14 8.37 -9.09 0.71
C ILE A 14 8.85 -7.64 0.64
N GLN A 15 8.99 -6.95 1.78
CA GLN A 15 9.53 -5.58 1.81
C GLN A 15 10.92 -5.48 1.17
N ARG A 16 11.81 -6.45 1.45
CA ARG A 16 13.13 -6.52 0.80
C ARG A 16 13.01 -6.76 -0.70
N ARG A 17 12.14 -7.66 -1.14
CA ARG A 17 11.91 -7.93 -2.57
C ARG A 17 11.37 -6.71 -3.31
N ILE A 18 10.45 -5.96 -2.72
CA ILE A 18 9.97 -4.68 -3.28
C ILE A 18 11.12 -3.69 -3.40
N PHE A 19 11.92 -3.53 -2.34
CA PHE A 19 13.07 -2.63 -2.38
C PHE A 19 14.06 -3.03 -3.48
N ILE A 20 14.40 -4.32 -3.60
CA ILE A 20 15.29 -4.83 -4.65
C ILE A 20 14.69 -4.53 -6.04
N LEU A 21 13.42 -4.81 -6.25
CA LEU A 21 12.73 -4.58 -7.52
C LEU A 21 12.73 -3.10 -7.91
N GLU A 22 12.39 -2.20 -6.99
CA GLU A 22 12.44 -0.75 -7.21
C GLU A 22 13.88 -0.28 -7.52
N THR A 23 14.86 -0.80 -6.78
CA THR A 23 16.28 -0.43 -6.95
C THR A 23 16.82 -0.87 -8.31
N LEU A 24 16.50 -2.09 -8.75
CA LEU A 24 16.94 -2.60 -10.05
C LEU A 24 16.19 -1.98 -11.23
N SER A 25 14.98 -1.47 -11.01
CA SER A 25 14.19 -0.84 -12.07
C SER A 25 14.72 0.54 -12.50
N ASN A 26 15.73 1.09 -11.83
CA ASN A 26 16.24 2.42 -12.13
C ASN A 26 17.35 2.36 -13.19
N GLY A 27 17.01 2.70 -14.44
CA GLY A 27 18.01 3.08 -15.45
C GLY A 27 18.76 1.96 -16.19
N GLN A 28 18.34 0.69 -16.11
CA GLN A 28 19.04 -0.44 -16.76
C GLN A 28 20.54 -0.51 -16.38
N GLU A 29 20.86 -0.18 -15.14
CA GLU A 29 22.24 -0.25 -14.63
C GLU A 29 22.42 -1.43 -13.67
N PHE A 30 23.66 -1.89 -13.56
CA PHE A 30 24.01 -2.89 -12.56
C PHE A 30 24.06 -2.25 -11.17
N VAL A 31 23.39 -2.89 -10.22
CA VAL A 31 23.42 -2.52 -8.80
C VAL A 31 24.18 -3.58 -8.03
N SER A 32 25.23 -3.14 -7.33
CA SER A 32 26.05 -4.04 -6.50
C SER A 32 25.23 -4.72 -5.41
N THR A 33 25.41 -6.03 -5.27
CA THR A 33 24.79 -6.81 -4.18
C THR A 33 25.23 -6.34 -2.80
N THR A 34 26.46 -5.81 -2.66
CA THR A 34 26.95 -5.27 -1.39
C THR A 34 26.23 -3.97 -1.02
N TYR A 35 25.89 -3.14 -2.00
CA TYR A 35 25.10 -1.93 -1.80
C TYR A 35 23.70 -2.28 -1.28
N ILE A 36 23.02 -3.21 -1.96
CA ILE A 36 21.67 -3.67 -1.57
C ILE A 36 21.70 -4.28 -0.16
N ALA A 37 22.67 -5.16 0.12
CA ALA A 37 22.83 -5.81 1.43
C ALA A 37 23.05 -4.79 2.56
N LYS A 38 23.88 -3.77 2.33
CA LYS A 38 24.13 -2.68 3.29
C LYS A 38 22.86 -1.87 3.54
N HIS A 39 22.11 -1.53 2.49
CA HIS A 39 20.89 -0.73 2.61
C HIS A 39 19.75 -1.49 3.30
N LEU A 40 19.65 -2.80 3.08
CA LEU A 40 18.64 -3.66 3.72
C LEU A 40 19.08 -4.26 5.05
N HIS A 41 20.30 -3.92 5.51
CA HIS A 41 20.92 -4.47 6.73
C HIS A 41 20.82 -6.00 6.82
N CYS A 42 21.13 -6.69 5.71
CA CYS A 42 21.09 -8.15 5.65
C CYS A 42 22.31 -8.71 4.91
N THR A 43 22.44 -10.04 4.90
CA THR A 43 23.58 -10.68 4.24
C THR A 43 23.41 -10.71 2.72
N ILE A 44 24.54 -10.77 2.00
CA ILE A 44 24.57 -11.00 0.54
C ILE A 44 23.80 -12.28 0.18
N ARG A 45 23.93 -13.34 0.98
CA ARG A 45 23.19 -14.61 0.81
C ARG A 45 21.67 -14.40 0.86
N THR A 46 21.20 -13.53 1.75
CA THR A 46 19.77 -13.17 1.84
C THR A 46 19.32 -12.47 0.56
N ILE A 47 20.10 -11.51 0.06
CA ILE A 47 19.80 -10.81 -1.21
C ILE A 47 19.74 -11.79 -2.37
N SER A 48 20.70 -12.70 -2.49
CA SER A 48 20.69 -13.71 -3.56
C SER A 48 19.45 -14.62 -3.50
N LYS A 49 18.98 -14.99 -2.29
CA LYS A 49 17.75 -15.76 -2.11
C LYS A 49 16.52 -14.95 -2.53
N ASP A 50 16.43 -13.69 -2.11
CA ASP A 50 15.32 -12.80 -2.44
C ASP A 50 15.26 -12.53 -3.96
N ILE A 51 16.41 -12.39 -4.64
CA ILE A 51 16.50 -12.28 -6.09
C ILE A 51 16.08 -13.57 -6.79
N ALA A 52 16.51 -14.73 -6.30
CA ALA A 52 16.08 -16.01 -6.86
C ALA A 52 14.56 -16.21 -6.75
N GLN A 53 13.94 -15.68 -5.70
CA GLN A 53 12.50 -15.67 -5.56
C GLN A 53 11.83 -14.67 -6.52
N LEU A 54 12.35 -13.43 -6.60
CA LEU A 54 11.86 -12.42 -7.55
C LEU A 54 11.84 -12.96 -8.97
N LYS A 55 12.92 -13.62 -9.42
CA LYS A 55 13.00 -14.23 -10.76
C LYS A 55 11.83 -15.16 -11.11
N LYS A 56 11.25 -15.84 -10.12
CA LYS A 56 10.10 -16.74 -10.32
C LYS A 56 8.76 -16.00 -10.42
N GLU A 57 8.72 -14.77 -9.94
CA GLU A 57 7.53 -13.93 -9.85
C GLU A 57 7.49 -12.89 -10.99
N LEU A 58 8.56 -12.77 -11.77
CA LEU A 58 8.63 -11.84 -12.89
C LEU A 58 7.81 -12.30 -14.11
N PRO A 59 7.26 -11.35 -14.89
CA PRO A 59 6.70 -11.63 -16.20
C PRO A 59 7.71 -12.28 -17.16
N GLN A 60 7.23 -13.03 -18.14
CA GLN A 60 8.06 -13.79 -19.08
C GLN A 60 9.03 -12.90 -19.90
N ASN A 61 8.66 -11.65 -20.15
CA ASN A 61 9.45 -10.66 -20.90
C ASN A 61 10.43 -9.85 -20.03
N TRP A 62 10.57 -10.21 -18.75
CA TRP A 62 11.46 -9.56 -17.80
C TRP A 62 12.55 -10.51 -17.34
N GLU A 63 13.76 -10.00 -17.16
CA GLU A 63 14.89 -10.80 -16.72
C GLU A 63 15.76 -10.05 -15.69
N ILE A 64 16.19 -10.74 -14.64
CA ILE A 64 17.26 -10.24 -13.77
C ILE A 64 18.55 -10.95 -14.13
N ILE A 65 19.50 -10.22 -14.70
CA ILE A 65 20.85 -10.73 -14.97
C ILE A 65 21.78 -10.42 -13.80
N GLY A 66 22.75 -11.29 -13.57
CA GLY A 66 23.74 -11.14 -12.49
C GLY A 66 25.16 -11.29 -13.02
N VAL A 67 26.05 -10.39 -12.62
CA VAL A 67 27.48 -10.41 -12.91
C VAL A 67 28.23 -10.28 -11.60
N THR A 68 29.08 -11.25 -11.25
CA THR A 68 29.75 -11.34 -9.94
C THR A 68 30.43 -10.03 -9.50
N THR A 69 31.07 -9.33 -10.43
CA THR A 69 31.80 -8.08 -10.17
C THR A 69 30.93 -6.82 -10.17
N LYS A 70 29.73 -6.86 -10.77
CA LYS A 70 28.86 -5.68 -10.95
C LYS A 70 27.57 -5.75 -10.13
N GLY A 71 27.14 -6.94 -9.72
CA GLY A 71 25.86 -7.18 -9.05
C GLY A 71 24.76 -7.57 -10.03
N TYR A 72 23.56 -7.01 -9.86
CA TYR A 72 22.36 -7.41 -10.61
C TYR A 72 21.77 -6.26 -11.40
N MET A 73 21.08 -6.58 -12.50
CA MET A 73 20.40 -5.61 -13.35
C MET A 73 19.05 -6.19 -13.78
N LEU A 74 18.01 -5.37 -13.80
CA LEU A 74 16.70 -5.75 -14.33
C LEU A 74 16.57 -5.29 -15.78
N ILE A 75 16.29 -6.24 -16.66
CA ILE A 75 15.94 -6.03 -18.06
C ILE A 75 14.42 -6.17 -18.18
N LYS A 76 13.77 -5.11 -18.64
CA LYS A 76 12.33 -5.08 -18.93
C LYS A 76 12.03 -4.06 -20.03
N PRO A 77 10.89 -4.15 -20.73
CA PRO A 77 10.46 -3.08 -21.63
C PRO A 77 10.37 -1.72 -20.92
N VAL A 78 10.72 -0.66 -21.64
CA VAL A 78 10.71 0.71 -21.11
C VAL A 78 9.30 1.14 -20.70
N THR A 79 8.29 0.64 -21.42
CA THR A 79 6.87 0.89 -21.18
C THR A 79 6.32 0.21 -19.94
N ASP A 80 6.96 -0.88 -19.48
CA ASP A 80 6.40 -1.70 -18.41
C ASP A 80 6.74 -1.10 -17.05
N SER A 81 5.80 -1.18 -16.10
CA SER A 81 6.02 -0.74 -14.72
C SER A 81 6.19 -1.93 -13.78
N THR A 82 6.94 -1.76 -12.68
CA THR A 82 7.04 -2.73 -11.57
C THR A 82 5.78 -2.80 -10.72
N PHE A 83 4.85 -1.86 -10.94
CA PHE A 83 3.63 -1.71 -10.17
C PHE A 83 2.75 -2.96 -10.08
N PRO A 84 2.54 -3.77 -11.14
CA PRO A 84 1.73 -4.99 -11.05
C PRO A 84 2.31 -6.02 -10.07
N ILE A 85 3.65 -6.13 -10.00
CA ILE A 85 4.34 -7.04 -9.07
C ILE A 85 4.19 -6.52 -7.63
N ILE A 86 4.34 -5.22 -7.42
CA ILE A 86 4.14 -4.60 -6.09
C ILE A 86 2.67 -4.74 -5.65
N ASN A 87 1.74 -4.60 -6.59
CA ASN A 87 0.31 -4.78 -6.34
C ASN A 87 -0.01 -6.21 -5.91
N SER A 88 0.60 -7.23 -6.52
CA SER A 88 0.35 -8.62 -6.13
C SER A 88 0.79 -8.89 -4.67
N TYR A 89 1.91 -8.31 -4.26
CA TYR A 89 2.36 -8.35 -2.86
C TYR A 89 1.42 -7.59 -1.91
N LEU A 90 0.93 -6.42 -2.34
CA LEU A 90 -0.03 -5.63 -1.56
C LEU A 90 -1.32 -6.42 -1.32
N THR A 91 -1.91 -6.99 -2.36
CA THR A 91 -3.17 -7.75 -2.28
C THR A 91 -3.03 -9.07 -1.52
N GLN A 92 -1.81 -9.58 -1.36
CA GLN A 92 -1.54 -10.75 -0.51
C GLN A 92 -1.35 -10.37 0.98
N SER A 93 -1.25 -9.08 1.30
CA SER A 93 -1.09 -8.65 2.69
C SER A 93 -2.39 -8.81 3.48
N ILE A 94 -2.28 -9.46 4.64
CA ILE A 94 -3.33 -9.55 5.66
C ILE A 94 -3.89 -8.17 6.02
N ILE A 95 -3.02 -7.18 6.23
CA ILE A 95 -3.44 -5.84 6.63
C ILE A 95 -4.20 -5.16 5.48
N TYR A 96 -3.72 -5.31 4.25
CA TYR A 96 -4.38 -4.73 3.08
C TYR A 96 -5.83 -5.25 2.97
N GLU A 97 -6.01 -6.56 2.98
CA GLU A 97 -7.33 -7.19 2.83
C GLU A 97 -8.31 -6.80 3.93
N ILE A 98 -7.83 -6.71 5.18
CA ILE A 98 -8.65 -6.30 6.32
C ILE A 98 -9.04 -4.83 6.21
N MET A 99 -8.10 -3.95 5.84
CA MET A 99 -8.37 -2.52 5.69
C MET A 99 -9.36 -2.22 4.57
N ILE A 100 -9.22 -2.90 3.43
CA ILE A 100 -10.17 -2.80 2.31
C ILE A 100 -11.55 -3.33 2.72
N SER A 101 -11.61 -4.41 3.50
CA SER A 101 -12.88 -4.99 3.93
C SER A 101 -13.61 -4.10 4.93
N ILE A 102 -12.91 -3.55 5.93
CA ILE A 102 -13.46 -2.56 6.86
C ILE A 102 -13.97 -1.33 6.09
N PHE A 103 -13.19 -0.83 5.13
CA PHE A 103 -13.62 0.30 4.30
C PHE A 103 -14.92 0.01 3.56
N ASN A 104 -15.09 -1.22 3.07
CA ASN A 104 -16.29 -1.69 2.39
C ASN A 104 -17.39 -2.20 3.35
N ASN A 105 -17.31 -1.89 4.64
CA ASN A 105 -18.27 -2.29 5.69
C ASN A 105 -18.47 -3.80 5.81
N LYS A 106 -17.43 -4.57 5.48
CA LYS A 106 -17.37 -6.02 5.67
C LYS A 106 -16.63 -6.31 6.96
N TYR A 107 -17.41 -6.57 8.00
CA TYR A 107 -16.90 -6.87 9.34
C TYR A 107 -16.97 -8.37 9.61
N HIS A 108 -15.89 -8.92 10.14
CA HIS A 108 -15.77 -10.33 10.46
C HIS A 108 -15.05 -10.51 11.78
N THR A 109 -15.41 -11.56 12.51
CA THR A 109 -14.68 -11.93 13.72
C THR A 109 -13.24 -12.32 13.37
N LEU A 110 -12.34 -12.22 14.35
CA LEU A 110 -10.96 -12.70 14.19
C LEU A 110 -10.90 -14.18 13.75
N GLU A 111 -11.88 -14.98 14.19
CA GLU A 111 -12.03 -16.38 13.78
C GLU A 111 -12.29 -16.49 12.28
N LYS A 112 -13.28 -15.76 11.76
CA LYS A 112 -13.63 -15.81 10.35
C LYS A 112 -12.49 -15.30 9.48
N TRP A 113 -11.79 -14.25 9.92
CA TRP A 113 -10.60 -13.75 9.22
C TRP A 113 -9.47 -14.78 9.16
N SER A 114 -9.24 -15.53 10.24
CA SER A 114 -8.22 -16.59 10.26
C SER A 114 -8.49 -17.66 9.19
N GLN A 115 -9.77 -17.97 8.94
CA GLN A 115 -10.20 -18.89 7.90
C GLN A 115 -10.05 -18.30 6.49
N LEU A 116 -10.51 -17.06 6.29
CA LEU A 116 -10.46 -16.39 4.98
C LEU A 116 -9.03 -16.16 4.49
N LEU A 117 -8.11 -15.87 5.41
CA LEU A 117 -6.71 -15.58 5.11
C LEU A 117 -5.80 -16.82 5.23
N TYR A 118 -6.34 -17.97 5.62
CA TYR A 118 -5.59 -19.22 5.86
C TYR A 118 -4.42 -19.03 6.84
N VAL A 119 -4.61 -18.24 7.90
CA VAL A 119 -3.57 -17.88 8.87
C VAL A 119 -4.06 -18.21 10.28
N ASN A 120 -3.18 -18.73 11.13
CA ASN A 120 -3.51 -18.99 12.53
C ASN A 120 -4.01 -17.71 13.24
N LYS A 121 -5.10 -17.82 14.00
CA LYS A 121 -5.73 -16.73 14.76
C LYS A 121 -4.75 -15.93 15.63
N GLN A 122 -3.77 -16.58 16.25
CA GLN A 122 -2.75 -15.92 17.07
C GLN A 122 -1.78 -15.10 16.21
N THR A 123 -1.34 -15.63 15.07
CA THR A 123 -0.50 -14.90 14.11
C THR A 123 -1.24 -13.68 13.57
N LEU A 124 -2.51 -13.85 13.18
CA LEU A 124 -3.37 -12.75 12.74
C LEU A 124 -3.50 -11.67 13.83
N LYS A 125 -3.76 -12.06 15.08
CA LYS A 125 -3.84 -11.13 16.21
C LYS A 125 -2.54 -10.36 16.42
N ASN A 126 -1.38 -11.02 16.31
CA ASN A 126 -0.08 -10.37 16.47
C ASN A 126 0.19 -9.36 15.35
N ASN A 127 -0.10 -9.73 14.10
CA ASN A 127 0.01 -8.85 12.93
C ASN A 127 -0.86 -7.59 13.09
N LEU A 128 -2.11 -7.77 13.49
CA LEU A 128 -3.04 -6.67 13.76
C LEU A 128 -2.58 -5.79 14.92
N LYS A 129 -2.06 -6.36 16.01
CA LYS A 129 -1.49 -5.56 17.12
C LYS A 129 -0.30 -4.73 16.67
N MET A 130 0.60 -5.29 15.87
CA MET A 130 1.72 -4.55 15.31
C MET A 130 1.25 -3.38 14.44
N TYR A 131 0.20 -3.60 13.64
CA TYR A 131 -0.39 -2.53 12.83
C TYR A 131 -1.17 -1.51 13.67
N ALA A 132 -1.81 -1.93 14.75
CA ALA A 132 -2.53 -1.04 15.68
C ALA A 132 -1.60 0.04 16.26
N HIS A 133 -0.34 -0.30 16.55
CA HIS A 133 0.64 0.69 16.99
C HIS A 133 0.87 1.81 15.97
N ILE A 134 0.75 1.50 14.68
CA ILE A 134 0.91 2.47 13.59
C ILE A 134 -0.36 3.32 13.48
N LEU A 135 -1.55 2.71 13.58
CA LEU A 135 -2.83 3.43 13.58
C LEU A 135 -2.95 4.43 14.74
N LYS A 136 -2.33 4.13 15.88
CA LYS A 136 -2.30 5.03 17.05
C LYS A 136 -1.63 6.37 16.76
N GLU A 137 -0.69 6.44 15.80
CA GLU A 137 -0.10 7.72 15.35
C GLU A 137 -1.17 8.64 14.74
N SER A 138 -2.30 8.09 14.28
CA SER A 138 -3.46 8.81 13.74
C SER A 138 -4.68 8.81 14.66
N ASN A 139 -4.52 8.48 15.96
CA ASN A 139 -5.63 8.38 16.92
C ASN A 139 -6.76 7.40 16.47
N ILE A 140 -6.36 6.29 15.85
CA ILE A 140 -7.25 5.18 15.47
C ILE A 140 -6.78 3.90 16.19
N ASP A 141 -7.71 3.04 16.58
CA ASP A 141 -7.42 1.71 17.13
C ASP A 141 -8.37 0.65 16.55
N PHE A 142 -8.07 -0.63 16.79
CA PHE A 142 -8.92 -1.75 16.41
C PHE A 142 -9.86 -2.19 17.52
N THR A 143 -11.07 -2.59 17.13
CA THR A 143 -11.95 -3.43 17.96
C THR A 143 -11.83 -4.89 17.58
N PHE A 144 -11.17 -5.70 18.41
CA PHE A 144 -11.01 -7.12 18.11
C PHE A 144 -12.32 -7.95 18.19
N LYS A 145 -13.43 -7.36 18.67
CA LYS A 145 -14.75 -8.03 18.70
C LYS A 145 -15.29 -8.30 17.29
N ASN A 146 -15.34 -7.25 16.45
CA ASN A 146 -15.86 -7.32 15.07
C ASN A 146 -14.79 -6.96 14.02
N LEU A 147 -13.54 -6.79 14.45
CA LEU A 147 -12.42 -6.27 13.68
C LEU A 147 -12.81 -5.03 12.87
N ASP A 148 -13.12 -3.97 13.60
CA ASP A 148 -13.46 -2.65 13.06
C ASP A 148 -12.47 -1.58 13.60
N LEU A 149 -12.48 -0.39 13.01
CA LEU A 149 -11.70 0.77 13.45
C LEU A 149 -12.53 1.65 14.40
N ILE A 150 -11.93 2.05 15.53
CA ILE A 150 -12.45 3.12 16.38
C ILE A 150 -11.54 4.33 16.23
N GLY A 151 -12.15 5.50 16.09
CA GLY A 151 -11.50 6.80 16.13
C GLY A 151 -12.51 7.87 15.74
N ASP A 152 -12.09 9.14 15.80
CA ASP A 152 -12.88 10.20 15.20
C ASP A 152 -13.01 9.97 13.69
N GLU A 153 -14.19 10.20 13.13
CA GLU A 153 -14.44 9.96 11.70
C GLU A 153 -13.47 10.73 10.80
N ILE A 154 -13.05 11.94 11.20
CA ILE A 154 -12.05 12.72 10.46
C ILE A 154 -10.69 12.02 10.39
N ASN A 155 -10.28 11.35 11.47
CA ASN A 155 -9.03 10.61 11.53
C ASN A 155 -9.11 9.35 10.67
N ILE A 156 -10.22 8.61 10.76
CA ILE A 156 -10.48 7.43 9.92
C ILE A 156 -10.45 7.82 8.44
N ARG A 157 -11.11 8.92 8.05
CA ARG A 157 -11.06 9.44 6.68
C ARG A 157 -9.65 9.81 6.26
N HIS A 158 -8.91 10.55 7.10
CA HIS A 158 -7.53 10.92 6.80
C HIS A 158 -6.65 9.69 6.56
N TYR A 159 -6.73 8.69 7.44
CA TYR A 159 -6.03 7.42 7.29
C TYR A 159 -6.36 6.76 5.94
N TYR A 160 -7.64 6.63 5.59
CA TYR A 160 -8.02 6.02 4.32
C TYR A 160 -7.63 6.86 3.10
N CYS A 161 -7.61 8.19 3.19
CA CYS A 161 -7.11 9.05 2.13
C CYS A 161 -5.63 8.75 1.87
N VAL A 162 -4.80 8.69 2.91
CA VAL A 162 -3.38 8.32 2.81
C VAL A 162 -3.22 6.89 2.29
N PHE A 163 -4.08 5.97 2.73
CA PHE A 163 -4.08 4.59 2.29
C PHE A 163 -4.31 4.48 0.79
N PHE A 164 -5.42 5.01 0.28
CA PHE A 164 -5.75 4.94 -1.15
C PHE A 164 -4.77 5.74 -2.00
N TYR A 165 -4.34 6.92 -1.53
CA TYR A 165 -3.32 7.70 -2.22
C TYR A 165 -2.00 6.93 -2.38
N SER A 166 -1.62 6.16 -1.35
CA SER A 166 -0.38 5.39 -1.36
C SER A 166 -0.43 4.18 -2.30
N ILE A 167 -1.59 3.52 -2.40
CA ILE A 167 -1.74 2.28 -3.18
C ILE A 167 -2.19 2.49 -4.62
N GLN A 168 -2.87 3.60 -4.94
CA GLN A 168 -3.55 3.82 -6.23
C GLN A 168 -2.63 3.68 -7.45
N LYS A 169 -1.34 4.04 -7.31
CA LYS A 169 -0.36 3.92 -8.39
C LYS A 169 -0.04 2.46 -8.74
N PHE A 170 -0.26 1.54 -7.80
CA PHE A 170 -0.04 0.11 -7.99
C PHE A 170 -1.28 -0.61 -8.52
N THR A 171 -2.46 -0.04 -8.27
CA THR A 171 -3.74 -0.64 -8.68
C THR A 171 -4.08 -0.28 -10.13
N ALA A 172 -4.55 -1.25 -10.90
CA ALA A 172 -4.99 -1.02 -12.27
C ALA A 172 -6.29 -0.20 -12.38
N ASN A 173 -7.14 -0.26 -11.34
CA ASN A 173 -8.44 0.41 -11.33
C ASN A 173 -8.33 1.80 -10.71
N SER A 174 -8.94 2.79 -11.35
CA SER A 174 -9.05 4.13 -10.77
C SER A 174 -10.03 4.13 -9.59
N LEU A 175 -9.71 4.89 -8.54
CA LEU A 175 -10.57 5.03 -7.35
C LEU A 175 -11.95 5.61 -7.69
N LEU A 176 -11.99 6.51 -8.68
CA LEU A 176 -13.22 7.14 -9.16
C LEU A 176 -13.53 6.69 -10.59
N PRO A 177 -14.81 6.66 -10.99
CA PRO A 177 -15.19 6.44 -12.38
C PRO A 177 -14.50 7.41 -13.34
N ILE A 178 -14.10 6.93 -14.50
CA ILE A 178 -13.35 7.71 -15.51
C ILE A 178 -14.09 9.00 -15.88
N GLU A 179 -15.41 8.93 -16.04
CA GLU A 179 -16.23 10.11 -16.38
C GLU A 179 -16.27 11.16 -15.26
N LEU A 180 -16.26 10.74 -14.00
CA LEU A 180 -16.15 11.67 -12.87
C LEU A 180 -14.76 12.31 -12.85
N ARG A 181 -13.69 11.54 -13.09
CA ARG A 181 -12.31 12.06 -13.15
C ARG A 181 -12.15 13.12 -14.23
N LYS A 182 -12.68 12.89 -15.44
CA LYS A 182 -12.66 13.87 -16.55
C LYS A 182 -13.33 15.19 -16.15
N LYS A 183 -14.51 15.12 -15.53
CA LYS A 183 -15.24 16.31 -15.04
C LYS A 183 -14.46 17.06 -13.95
N LEU A 184 -13.81 16.34 -13.03
CA LEU A 184 -12.98 16.96 -12.00
C LEU A 184 -11.75 17.65 -12.60
N LEU A 185 -11.09 17.02 -13.59
CA LEU A 185 -9.96 17.61 -14.31
C LEU A 185 -10.36 18.91 -15.03
N SER A 186 -11.52 18.94 -15.68
CA SER A 186 -11.98 20.17 -16.35
C SER A 186 -12.18 21.32 -15.36
N ILE A 187 -12.71 21.04 -14.17
CA ILE A 187 -12.87 22.04 -13.10
C ILE A 187 -11.49 22.50 -12.58
N PHE A 188 -10.56 21.57 -12.38
CA PHE A 188 -9.19 21.88 -11.95
C PHE A 188 -8.49 22.86 -12.90
N HIS A 189 -8.59 22.58 -14.21
CA HIS A 189 -8.01 23.44 -15.23
C HIS A 189 -8.72 24.80 -15.31
N SER A 190 -10.05 24.85 -15.23
CA SER A 190 -10.81 26.11 -15.35
C SER A 190 -10.53 27.09 -14.20
N TYR A 191 -10.30 26.56 -13.00
CA TYR A 191 -10.03 27.36 -11.80
C TYR A 191 -8.55 27.43 -11.42
N GLN A 192 -7.65 26.92 -12.28
CA GLN A 192 -6.19 26.91 -12.03
C GLN A 192 -5.80 26.35 -10.64
N ILE A 193 -6.52 25.31 -10.19
CA ILE A 193 -6.31 24.73 -8.86
C ILE A 193 -4.97 23.98 -8.85
N SER A 194 -4.04 24.44 -8.02
CA SER A 194 -2.74 23.81 -7.79
C SER A 194 -2.83 22.77 -6.66
N MET A 195 -3.51 21.65 -6.93
CA MET A 195 -3.63 20.53 -5.99
C MET A 195 -3.27 19.21 -6.68
N ASP A 196 -2.72 18.26 -5.91
CA ASP A 196 -2.52 16.89 -6.39
C ASP A 196 -3.89 16.25 -6.71
N PHE A 197 -4.11 15.97 -8.00
CA PHE A 197 -5.36 15.42 -8.50
C PHE A 197 -5.71 14.06 -7.92
N GLU A 198 -4.69 13.22 -7.66
CA GLU A 198 -4.91 11.88 -7.14
C GLU A 198 -5.17 11.90 -5.63
N ALA A 199 -4.59 12.86 -4.91
CA ALA A 199 -4.95 13.13 -3.52
C ALA A 199 -6.43 13.55 -3.41
N LEU A 200 -6.90 14.43 -4.30
CA LEU A 200 -8.31 14.80 -4.37
C LEU A 200 -9.20 13.58 -4.67
N CYS A 201 -8.83 12.76 -5.66
CA CYS A 201 -9.58 11.56 -5.99
C CYS A 201 -9.73 10.64 -4.78
N SER A 202 -8.67 10.48 -4.00
CA SER A 202 -8.67 9.72 -2.75
C SER A 202 -9.62 10.34 -1.71
N ILE A 203 -9.59 11.67 -1.52
CA ILE A 203 -10.48 12.38 -0.60
C ILE A 203 -11.96 12.19 -0.98
N ILE A 204 -12.29 12.37 -2.26
CA ILE A 204 -13.66 12.22 -2.76
C ILE A 204 -14.12 10.77 -2.59
N PHE A 205 -13.30 9.80 -3.00
CA PHE A 205 -13.63 8.38 -2.91
C PHE A 205 -13.92 7.95 -1.47
N VAL A 206 -13.04 8.32 -0.54
CA VAL A 206 -13.19 8.03 0.88
C VAL A 206 -14.43 8.72 1.45
N SER A 207 -14.60 10.01 1.16
CA SER A 207 -15.74 10.79 1.67
C SER A 207 -17.08 10.21 1.19
N MET A 208 -17.20 9.90 -0.11
CA MET A 208 -18.41 9.29 -0.67
C MET A 208 -18.71 7.97 0.03
N ASN A 209 -17.73 7.05 0.10
CA ASN A 209 -17.95 5.75 0.72
C ASN A 209 -18.35 5.86 2.20
N ARG A 210 -17.68 6.71 2.99
CA ARG A 210 -18.02 6.90 4.41
C ARG A 210 -19.42 7.51 4.58
N LEU A 211 -19.79 8.49 3.76
CA LEU A 211 -21.12 9.10 3.76
C LEU A 211 -22.22 8.08 3.41
N PHE A 212 -22.06 7.29 2.34
CA PHE A 212 -23.04 6.28 1.95
C PHE A 212 -23.25 5.21 3.02
N ASN A 213 -22.22 4.94 3.81
CA ASN A 213 -22.29 4.00 4.93
C ASN A 213 -22.63 4.65 6.28
N LYS A 214 -23.15 5.89 6.26
CA LYS A 214 -23.64 6.64 7.42
C LYS A 214 -22.59 6.96 8.49
N HIS A 215 -21.31 6.98 8.12
CA HIS A 215 -20.23 7.44 8.99
C HIS A 215 -20.07 8.95 8.83
N LEU A 216 -20.74 9.72 9.69
CA LEU A 216 -20.78 11.19 9.66
C LEU A 216 -19.72 11.80 10.58
N ILE A 217 -19.34 13.04 10.29
CA ILE A 217 -18.42 13.80 11.14
C ILE A 217 -19.27 14.51 12.19
N ASP A 218 -19.26 13.99 13.42
CA ASP A 218 -20.11 14.50 14.51
C ASP A 218 -19.46 15.66 15.30
N LYS A 219 -18.15 15.89 15.12
CA LYS A 219 -17.44 17.00 15.76
C LYS A 219 -17.51 18.26 14.89
N THR A 220 -18.05 19.34 15.45
CA THR A 220 -17.87 20.67 14.89
C THR A 220 -16.38 20.98 14.86
N ILE A 221 -15.84 21.27 13.67
CA ILE A 221 -14.51 21.83 13.56
C ILE A 221 -14.60 23.19 14.25
N CYS A 222 -14.05 23.31 15.46
CA CYS A 222 -13.84 24.62 16.07
C CYS A 222 -12.88 25.35 15.14
N ASN A 223 -13.43 26.19 14.26
CA ASN A 223 -12.66 27.08 13.41
C ASN A 223 -11.76 27.90 14.33
N VAL A 224 -10.46 27.59 14.33
CA VAL A 224 -9.47 28.55 14.80
C VAL A 224 -9.52 29.68 13.76
N PRO A 225 -9.82 30.93 14.15
CA PRO A 225 -9.80 32.03 13.21
C PRO A 225 -8.41 32.14 12.60
N ILE A 226 -8.36 32.28 11.27
CA ILE A 226 -7.16 32.63 10.52
C ILE A 226 -6.73 34.04 10.90
#